data_AF-A0A7D9LK04-F1
#
_entry.id   AF-A0A7D9LK04-F1
#
_cell.length_a   1.000
_cell.length_b   1.000
_cell.length_c   1.000
_cell.angle_alpha   90.00
_cell.angle_beta   90.00
_cell.angle_gamma   90.00
#
_symmetry.space_group_name_H-M   'P 1'
#
loop_
_entity.id
_entity.type
_entity.pdbx_description
1 polymer ?
#
loop_
_entity_poly.entity_id
_entity_poly.type
_entity_poly.pdbx_seq_one_letter_code
_entity_poly.pdbx_strand_id
1 'polypeptide(L)' 'MGCGTGEVTAFLAEMVGKQTQVVGVDPDIERIKVAVQQRSGGHENITFVHGDSSSTFPHFNEQYYDVHFGTLVTLSFNG' A
#
# COMPACT_ATOMS: atom_id res chain seq x y z
N MET A 1 3.15 1.82 3.16
CA MET A 1 2.29 2.06 4.33
C MET A 1 1.56 3.39 4.19
N GLY A 2 0.26 3.42 4.48
CA GLY A 2 -0.62 4.58 4.24
C GLY A 2 -0.80 4.86 2.74
N CYS A 3 -1.12 3.84 1.95
CA CYS A 3 -1.14 3.97 0.48
C CYS A 3 -2.32 4.81 -0.05
N GLY A 4 -3.32 5.12 0.78
CA GLY A 4 -4.55 5.77 0.36
C GLY A 4 -5.20 5.02 -0.80
N THR A 5 -5.56 5.76 -1.85
CA THR A 5 -6.14 5.22 -3.09
C THR A 5 -5.10 4.66 -4.07
N GLY A 6 -3.82 4.57 -3.67
CA GLY A 6 -2.80 3.80 -4.38
C GLY A 6 -2.02 4.51 -5.49
N GLU A 7 -2.10 5.84 -5.62
CA GLU A 7 -1.39 6.59 -6.68
C GLU A 7 0.12 6.36 -6.66
N VAL A 8 0.77 6.60 -5.51
CA VAL A 8 2.22 6.39 -5.36
C VAL A 8 2.57 4.91 -5.49
N THR A 9 1.70 4.01 -5.02
CA THR A 9 1.92 2.56 -5.12
C THR A 9 1.92 2.11 -6.58
N ALA A 10 1.02 2.64 -7.41
CA ALA A 10 0.97 2.37 -8.86
C ALA A 10 2.21 2.93 -9.57
N PHE A 11 2.60 4.18 -9.29
CA PHE A 11 3.82 4.78 -9.83
C PHE A 11 5.07 3.93 -9.52
N LEU A 12 5.20 3.46 -8.27
CA LEU A 12 6.29 2.57 -7.88
C LEU A 12 6.23 1.26 -8.68
N ALA A 13 5.05 0.63 -8.79
CA ALA A 13 4.86 -0.62 -9.51
C ALA A 13 5.26 -0.55 -11.00
N GLU A 14 5.02 0.58 -11.66
CA GLU A 14 5.51 0.85 -13.01
C GLU A 14 7.03 0.97 -13.06
N MET A 15 7.61 1.72 -12.12
CA MET A 15 9.04 2.01 -12.06
C MET A 15 9.89 0.76 -11.77
N VAL A 16 9.45 -0.10 -10.85
CA VAL A 16 10.20 -1.31 -10.45
C VAL A 16 10.02 -2.46 -11.44
N GLY A 17 9.04 -2.37 -12.33
CA GLY A 17 8.78 -3.33 -13.39
C GLY A 17 7.99 -4.57 -12.94
N LYS A 18 7.51 -5.35 -13.90
CA LYS A 18 6.53 -6.43 -13.67
C LYS A 18 7.05 -7.62 -12.85
N GLN A 19 8.36 -7.77 -12.69
CA GLN A 19 8.96 -8.91 -11.98
C GLN A 19 9.04 -8.70 -10.46
N THR A 20 8.76 -7.48 -9.98
CA THR A 20 8.82 -7.11 -8.56
C THR A 20 7.42 -6.88 -8.01
N GLN A 21 7.17 -7.31 -6.76
CA GLN A 21 5.88 -7.10 -6.10
C GLN A 21 5.86 -5.77 -5.34
N VAL A 22 4.77 -5.01 -5.48
CA VAL A 22 4.51 -3.81 -4.69
C VAL A 22 3.22 -3.97 -3.87
N VAL A 23 3.32 -3.77 -2.56
CA VAL A 23 2.19 -3.91 -1.62
C VAL A 23 1.80 -2.54 -1.04
N GLY A 24 0.58 -2.10 -1.33
CA GLY A 24 -0.04 -0.94 -0.70
C GLY A 24 -0.84 -1.36 0.54
N VAL A 25 -0.61 -0.70 1.67
CA VAL A 25 -1.31 -0.96 2.93
C VAL A 25 -1.93 0.33 3.44
N ASP A 26 -3.21 0.30 3.80
CA ASP A 26 -3.93 1.44 4.40
C ASP A 26 -4.98 0.96 5.42
N PRO A 27 -5.14 1.65 6.57
CA PRO A 27 -6.12 1.27 7.59
C PRO A 27 -7.55 1.65 7.21
N ASP A 28 -7.77 2.45 6.16
CA ASP A 28 -9.09 2.82 5.66
C ASP A 28 -9.53 1.86 4.54
N ILE A 29 -10.44 0.94 4.86
CA ILE A 29 -10.95 -0.06 3.91
C ILE A 29 -11.61 0.57 2.67
N GLU A 30 -12.23 1.74 2.78
CA GLU A 30 -12.86 2.39 1.63
C GLU A 30 -11.81 2.91 0.65
N ARG A 31 -10.65 3.39 1.14
CA ARG A 31 -9.52 3.76 0.29
C ARG A 31 -8.91 2.56 -0.43
N ILE A 32 -8.80 1.42 0.26
CA ILE A 32 -8.35 0.16 -0.34
C ILE A 32 -9.29 -0.30 -1.46
N LYS A 33 -10.62 -0.24 -1.26
CA LYS A 33 -11.58 -0.57 -2.32
C LYS A 33 -11.38 0.30 -3.55
N VAL A 34 -11.20 1.60 -3.37
CA VAL A 34 -10.92 2.53 -4.47
C VAL A 34 -9.59 2.18 -5.15
N ALA A 35 -8.54 1.88 -4.39
CA ALA A 35 -7.24 1.50 -4.94
C ALA A 35 -7.33 0.24 -5.81
N VAL A 36 -8.01 -0.81 -5.31
CA VAL A 36 -8.22 -2.06 -6.06
C VAL A 36 -9.00 -1.80 -7.35
N GLN A 37 -10.12 -1.06 -7.26
CA GLN A 37 -10.96 -0.77 -8.42
C GLN A 37 -10.24 0.04 -9.49
N GLN A 38 -9.42 1.02 -9.09
CA GLN A 38 -8.80 1.95 -10.03
C GLN A 38 -7.45 1.47 -10.57
N ARG A 39 -6.71 0.64 -9.82
CA ARG A 39 -5.28 0.40 -10.09
C ARG A 39 -4.92 -1.06 -10.33
N SER A 40 -5.68 -2.02 -9.81
CA SER A 40 -5.34 -3.45 -10.00
C SER A 40 -5.54 -3.95 -11.44
N GLY A 41 -6.37 -3.27 -12.25
CA GLY A 41 -6.57 -3.65 -13.66
C GLY A 41 -5.40 -3.31 -14.59
N GLY A 42 -4.52 -2.38 -14.20
CA GLY A 42 -3.39 -1.92 -15.01
C GLY A 42 -2.04 -2.54 -14.65
N HIS A 43 -1.94 -3.17 -13.47
CA HIS A 43 -0.68 -3.67 -12.93
C HIS A 43 -0.87 -5.07 -12.35
N GLU A 44 -0.18 -6.07 -12.91
CA GLU A 44 -0.20 -7.45 -12.39
C GLU A 44 0.65 -7.62 -11.13
N ASN A 45 1.50 -6.63 -10.83
CA ASN A 45 2.51 -6.70 -9.77
C ASN A 45 2.17 -5.84 -8.54
N ILE A 46 0.91 -5.40 -8.43
CA ILE A 46 0.41 -4.61 -7.30
C ILE A 46 -0.60 -5.39 -6.46
N THR A 47 -0.55 -5.24 -5.14
CA THR A 47 -1.57 -5.75 -4.22
C THR A 47 -1.90 -4.68 -3.19
N PHE A 48 -3.19 -4.51 -2.89
CA PHE A 48 -3.65 -3.59 -1.85
C PHE A 48 -4.25 -4.38 -0.69
N VAL A 49 -3.84 -4.04 0.53
CA VAL A 49 -4.23 -4.76 1.75
C VAL A 49 -4.76 -3.77 2.78
N HIS A 50 -5.89 -4.11 3.37
CA HIS A 50 -6.41 -3.38 4.52
C HIS A 50 -5.61 -3.77 5.76
N GLY A 51 -4.98 -2.78 6.39
CA GLY A 51 -4.13 -2.98 7.56
C GLY A 51 -3.43 -1.70 7.98
N ASP A 52 -2.81 -1.72 9.14
CA ASP A 52 -2.09 -0.63 9.76
C ASP A 52 -0.60 -0.97 9.92
N SER A 53 0.18 0.00 10.39
CA SER A 53 1.62 -0.17 10.59
C SER A 53 2.02 -0.93 11.85
N SER A 54 1.07 -1.34 12.68
CA SER A 54 1.34 -1.92 14.00
C SER A 54 1.38 -3.45 13.99
N SER A 55 0.63 -4.14 13.13
CA SER A 55 0.66 -5.62 13.07
C SER A 55 -0.14 -6.30 11.95
N THR A 56 -0.98 -5.57 11.21
CA THR A 56 -2.03 -6.18 10.37
C THR A 56 -1.67 -6.26 8.88
N PHE A 57 -0.40 -6.08 8.52
CA PHE A 57 0.09 -6.19 7.15
C PHE A 57 0.82 -7.53 6.88
N PRO A 58 0.86 -8.00 5.62
CA PRO A 58 1.48 -9.29 5.29
C PRO A 58 2.96 -9.32 5.67
N HIS A 59 3.46 -10.47 6.13
CA HIS A 59 4.88 -10.65 6.49
C HIS A 59 5.35 -9.67 7.58
N PHE A 60 4.44 -9.28 8.48
CA PHE A 60 4.79 -8.47 9.64
C PHE A 60 5.87 -9.17 10.47
N ASN A 61 6.95 -8.45 10.77
CA ASN A 61 8.09 -8.95 11.54
C ASN A 61 8.84 -10.12 10.88
N GLU A 62 8.72 -10.27 9.55
CA GLU A 62 9.49 -11.21 8.74
C GLU A 62 10.48 -10.46 7.82
N GLN A 63 11.62 -11.07 7.51
CA GLN A 63 12.56 -10.54 6.51
C GLN A 63 12.04 -10.89 5.11
N TYR A 64 11.03 -10.16 4.65
CA TYR A 64 10.34 -10.42 3.38
C TYR A 64 10.48 -9.27 2.37
N TYR A 65 10.41 -8.02 2.83
CA TYR A 65 10.45 -6.86 1.94
C TYR A 65 11.86 -6.31 1.78
N ASP A 66 12.25 -6.02 0.54
CA ASP A 66 13.52 -5.36 0.23
C ASP A 66 13.52 -3.88 0.66
N VAL A 67 12.37 -3.21 0.58
CA VAL A 67 12.22 -1.78 0.86
C VAL A 67 10.87 -1.48 1.52
N HIS A 68 10.88 -0.65 2.57
CA HIS A 68 9.68 -0.12 3.22
C HIS A 68 9.51 1.38 2.97
N PHE A 69 8.43 1.77 2.30
CA PHE A 69 8.02 3.17 2.12
C PHE A 69 6.74 3.47 2.92
N GLY A 70 6.72 4.61 3.61
CA GLY A 70 5.55 5.08 4.36
C GLY A 70 5.32 6.57 4.18
N THR A 71 4.06 6.96 3.90
CA THR A 71 3.64 8.36 3.88
C THR A 71 2.87 8.63 5.16
N LEU A 72 3.44 9.43 6.07
CA LEU A 72 2.79 9.79 7.33
C LEU A 72 1.86 10.99 7.10
N VAL A 73 0.54 10.77 7.10
CA VAL A 73 -0.46 11.83 7.29
C VAL A 73 -0.92 11.80 8.74
N THR A 74 -0.22 12.53 9.61
CA THR A 74 -0.71 12.80 10.97
C THR A 74 -1.93 13.73 10.87
N LEU A 75 -3.13 13.21 11.11
CA LEU A 75 -4.29 14.04 11.46
C LEU A 75 -4.39 14.06 12.98
N SER A 76 -3.76 15.05 13.61
CA SER A 76 -4.09 15.39 15.00
C SER A 76 -5.47 16.04 15.02
N PHE A 77 -6.48 15.31 15.49
CA PHE A 77 -7.70 15.94 15.99
C PHE A 77 -7.37 16.49 17.38
N ASN A 78 -7.25 17.82 17.49
CA ASN A 78 -7.35 18.47 18.79
C ASN A 78 -8.79 18.28 19.25
N GLY A 79 -8.96 17.57 20.37
CA GLY A 79 -10.22 17.53 21.12
C GLY A 79 -10.51 18.86 21.80
#